data_AF-A0A1I4UW88-F1
#
_entry.id   AF-A0A1I4UW88-F1
#
_cell.length_a   1.000
_cell.length_b   1.000
_cell.length_c   1.000
_cell.angle_alpha   90.00
_cell.angle_beta   90.00
_cell.angle_gamma   90.00
#
_symmetry.space_group_name_H-M   'P 1'
#
loop_
_entity.id
_entity.type
_entity.pdbx_description
1 polymer ?
#
loop_
_entity_poly.entity_id
_entity_poly.type
_entity_poly.pdbx_seq_one_letter_code
_entity_poly.pdbx_strand_id
1 'polypeptide(L)'
;MASSKQVNIVKVGDALYESLPDGTLRPLKGNSDWARVDAMTEEQVEAAALSEADGQPLTDEEWAKVKLVDPFKTPVTIRLDSDVVEWFKSQGQRYQTRMNSVLRRYMEANRKAG
;
A
#
# COMPACT_ATOMS: atom_id res chain seq x y z
N MET A 1 -3.56 -1.84 29.68
CA MET A 1 -2.70 -2.46 28.63
C MET A 1 -3.40 -3.74 28.20
N ALA A 2 -4.06 -3.77 27.04
CA ALA A 2 -4.71 -4.99 26.55
C ALA A 2 -3.63 -5.90 25.94
N SER A 3 -3.46 -7.09 26.51
CA SER A 3 -2.52 -8.11 26.04
C SER A 3 -2.97 -8.62 24.67
N SER A 4 -2.16 -8.42 23.63
CA SER A 4 -2.41 -9.00 22.31
C SER A 4 -2.14 -10.50 22.36
N LYS A 5 -3.20 -11.30 22.42
CA LYS A 5 -3.12 -12.76 22.36
C LYS A 5 -2.73 -13.19 20.93
N GLN A 6 -1.55 -13.77 20.76
CA GLN A 6 -1.17 -14.43 19.51
C GLN A 6 -1.96 -15.73 19.35
N VAL A 7 -2.55 -15.93 18.17
CA VAL A 7 -3.32 -17.13 17.81
C VAL A 7 -2.76 -17.72 16.52
N ASN A 8 -2.66 -19.05 16.45
CA ASN A 8 -2.24 -19.76 15.23
C ASN A 8 -3.45 -19.95 14.34
N ILE A 9 -3.42 -19.41 13.12
CA ILE A 9 -4.55 -19.46 12.17
C ILE A 9 -4.22 -20.41 11.01
N VAL A 10 -5.15 -21.30 10.69
CA VAL A 10 -5.06 -22.26 9.57
C VAL A 10 -6.28 -22.06 8.66
N LYS A 11 -6.07 -22.03 7.34
CA LYS A 11 -7.15 -21.99 6.35
C LYS A 11 -7.49 -23.42 5.90
N VAL A 12 -8.76 -23.81 6.01
CA VAL A 12 -9.27 -25.11 5.54
C VAL A 12 -10.43 -24.82 4.59
N GLY A 13 -10.24 -25.10 3.30
CA GLY A 13 -11.17 -24.64 2.26
C GLY A 13 -11.26 -23.11 2.26
N ASP A 14 -12.48 -22.57 2.37
CA ASP A 14 -12.74 -21.11 2.44
C ASP A 14 -12.88 -20.57 3.87
N ALA A 15 -12.80 -21.43 4.89
CA ALA A 15 -12.95 -21.03 6.29
C ALA A 15 -11.59 -20.93 7.00
N LEU A 16 -11.48 -19.97 7.91
CA LEU A 16 -10.34 -19.79 8.80
C LEU A 16 -10.61 -20.47 10.14
N TYR A 17 -9.58 -21.09 10.71
CA TYR A 17 -9.63 -21.78 11.99
C TYR A 17 -8.48 -21.33 12.89
N GLU A 18 -8.73 -21.21 14.19
CA GLU A 18 -7.71 -21.14 15.24
C GLU A 18 -7.25 -22.58 15.55
N SER A 19 -5.94 -22.83 15.43
CA SER A 19 -5.32 -24.09 15.82
C SER A 19 -4.99 -24.06 17.31
N LEU A 20 -5.63 -24.94 18.07
CA LEU A 20 -5.38 -25.10 19.50
C LEU A 20 -4.16 -26.00 19.77
N PRO A 21 -3.52 -25.90 20.95
CA PRO A 21 -2.32 -26.70 21.28
C PRO A 21 -2.54 -28.22 21.31
N ASP A 22 -3.78 -28.67 21.46
CA ASP A 22 -4.19 -30.07 21.43
C ASP A 22 -4.41 -30.60 19.99
N GLY A 23 -4.16 -29.77 18.98
CA GLY A 23 -4.34 -30.11 17.57
C GLY A 23 -5.78 -29.98 17.07
N THR A 24 -6.71 -29.53 17.91
CA THR A 24 -8.10 -29.28 17.49
C THR A 24 -8.22 -27.93 16.79
N LEU A 25 -9.17 -27.84 15.86
CA LEU A 25 -9.44 -26.64 15.07
C LEU A 25 -10.74 -25.99 15.53
N ARG A 26 -10.67 -24.69 15.87
CA ARG A 26 -11.85 -23.88 16.21
C ARG A 26 -12.16 -22.92 15.07
N PRO A 27 -13.36 -22.91 14.48
CA PRO A 27 -13.69 -21.99 13.40
C PRO A 27 -13.62 -20.54 13.89
N LEU A 28 -12.93 -19.70 13.12
CA LEU A 28 -12.91 -18.25 13.33
C LEU A 28 -14.13 -17.67 12.65
N LYS A 29 -15.17 -17.40 13.44
CA LYS A 29 -16.33 -16.66 12.97
C LYS A 29 -15.92 -15.19 12.84
N GLY A 30 -15.93 -14.65 11.62
CA GLY A 30 -15.80 -13.21 11.42
C GLY A 30 -16.95 -12.47 12.10
N ASN A 31 -16.69 -11.28 12.61
CA ASN A 31 -17.74 -10.42 13.20
C ASN A 31 -18.57 -9.69 12.12
N SER A 32 -18.21 -9.85 10.85
CA SER A 32 -18.88 -9.22 9.72
C SER A 32 -20.18 -9.94 9.38
N ASP A 33 -21.27 -9.19 9.29
CA ASP A 33 -22.54 -9.67 8.75
C ASP A 33 -22.53 -9.58 7.22
N TRP A 34 -22.02 -10.63 6.58
CA TRP A 34 -21.88 -10.70 5.12
C TRP A 34 -23.22 -10.78 4.39
N ALA A 35 -24.23 -11.43 4.99
CA ALA A 35 -25.57 -11.51 4.40
C ALA A 35 -26.23 -10.13 4.28
N ARG A 36 -26.00 -9.25 5.27
CA ARG A 36 -26.43 -7.86 5.19
C ARG A 36 -25.71 -7.10 4.08
N VAL A 37 -24.39 -7.28 3.95
CA VAL A 37 -23.58 -6.59 2.92
C VAL A 37 -23.98 -7.02 1.51
N ASP A 38 -24.15 -8.32 1.27
CA ASP A 38 -24.54 -8.85 -0.04
C ASP A 38 -25.97 -8.43 -0.45
N ALA A 39 -26.81 -8.08 0.52
CA ALA A 39 -28.18 -7.60 0.28
C ALA A 39 -28.28 -6.06 0.16
N MET A 40 -27.20 -5.30 0.39
CA MET A 40 -27.22 -3.84 0.22
C MET A 40 -27.34 -3.47 -1.25
N THR A 41 -28.17 -2.47 -1.53
CA THR A 41 -28.28 -1.90 -2.90
C THR A 41 -27.15 -0.90 -3.15
N GLU A 42 -26.88 -0.61 -4.42
CA GLU A 42 -25.85 0.36 -4.82
C GLU A 42 -26.11 1.74 -4.19
N GLU A 43 -27.37 2.17 -4.14
CA GLU A 43 -27.76 3.46 -3.55
C GLU A 43 -27.49 3.51 -2.04
N GLN A 44 -27.64 2.37 -1.35
CA GLN A 44 -27.34 2.27 0.09
C GLN A 44 -25.84 2.29 0.34
N VAL A 45 -25.05 1.70 -0.56
CA VAL A 45 -23.58 1.74 -0.51
C VAL A 45 -23.08 3.17 -0.74
N GLU A 46 -23.61 3.85 -1.75
CA GLU A 46 -23.24 5.23 -2.08
C GLU A 46 -23.62 6.21 -0.96
N ALA A 47 -24.83 6.08 -0.41
CA ALA A 47 -25.25 6.89 0.73
C ALA A 47 -24.39 6.68 1.98
N ALA A 48 -23.96 5.43 2.23
CA ALA A 48 -23.04 5.13 3.32
C ALA A 48 -21.67 5.79 3.09
N ALA A 49 -21.10 5.66 1.89
CA ALA A 49 -19.82 6.27 1.54
C ALA A 49 -19.84 7.79 1.66
N LEU A 50 -20.89 8.46 1.18
CA LEU A 50 -21.03 9.93 1.26
C LEU A 50 -21.26 10.44 2.69
N SER A 51 -21.74 9.59 3.60
CA SER A 51 -21.94 9.95 5.00
C SER A 51 -20.64 9.98 5.82
N GLU A 52 -19.61 9.28 5.35
CA GLU A 52 -18.29 9.21 5.99
C GLU A 52 -17.38 10.33 5.47
N ALA A 53 -16.68 11.03 6.36
CA ALA A 53 -15.84 12.17 5.99
C ALA A 53 -14.65 11.79 5.10
N ASP A 54 -14.14 10.57 5.24
CA ASP A 54 -13.06 9.97 4.44
C ASP A 54 -13.58 9.18 3.22
N GLY A 55 -14.89 8.96 3.12
CA GLY A 55 -15.55 8.33 1.97
C GLY A 55 -15.98 9.31 0.87
N GLN A 56 -15.80 10.62 1.08
CA GLN A 56 -16.17 11.63 0.09
C GLN A 56 -15.27 11.56 -1.15
N PRO A 57 -15.85 11.67 -2.36
CA PRO A 57 -15.06 11.74 -3.58
C PRO A 57 -14.26 13.03 -3.62
N LEU A 58 -13.08 12.97 -4.26
CA LEU A 58 -12.29 14.17 -4.54
C LEU A 58 -13.08 15.12 -5.44
N THR A 59 -13.02 16.41 -5.12
CA THR A 59 -13.58 17.49 -5.94
C THR A 59 -12.79 17.68 -7.23
N ASP A 60 -13.40 18.29 -8.25
CA ASP A 60 -12.72 18.59 -9.53
C ASP A 60 -11.43 19.41 -9.34
N GLU A 61 -11.42 20.33 -8.38
CA GLU A 61 -10.25 21.14 -8.05
C GLU A 61 -9.12 20.32 -7.41
N GLU A 62 -9.47 19.30 -6.63
CA GLU A 62 -8.50 18.38 -6.04
C GLU A 62 -7.96 17.42 -7.11
N TRP A 63 -8.83 16.88 -7.96
CA TRP A 63 -8.43 16.10 -9.14
C TRP A 63 -7.47 16.87 -10.03
N ALA A 64 -7.70 18.16 -10.27
CA ALA A 64 -6.81 19.01 -11.06
C ALA A 64 -5.41 19.19 -10.45
N LYS A 65 -5.26 19.02 -9.13
CA LYS A 65 -3.97 19.10 -8.41
C LYS A 65 -3.26 17.75 -8.34
N VAL A 66 -3.93 16.64 -8.69
CA VAL A 66 -3.32 15.32 -8.70
C VAL A 66 -2.25 15.26 -9.78
N LYS A 67 -1.01 15.06 -9.35
CA LYS A 67 0.11 14.82 -10.27
C LYS A 67 0.17 13.34 -10.58
N LEU A 68 -0.13 12.96 -11.83
CA LEU A 68 0.10 11.61 -12.32
C LEU A 68 1.62 11.34 -12.28
N VAL A 69 2.05 10.50 -11.34
CA VAL A 69 3.45 10.05 -11.29
C VAL A 69 3.52 8.79 -12.13
N ASP A 70 4.15 8.90 -13.30
CA ASP A 70 4.44 7.72 -14.12
C ASP A 70 5.36 6.75 -13.33
N PRO A 71 4.90 5.54 -12.98
CA PRO A 71 5.67 4.60 -12.18
C PRO A 71 6.69 3.80 -13.01
N PHE A 72 6.75 3.97 -14.33
CA PHE A 72 7.63 3.14 -15.15
C PHE A 72 9.10 3.56 -15.00
N LYS A 73 9.90 2.65 -14.44
CA LYS A 73 11.36 2.74 -14.42
C LYS A 73 11.91 1.92 -15.59
N THR A 74 12.70 2.55 -16.45
CA THR A 74 13.41 1.84 -17.51
C THR A 74 14.66 1.18 -16.94
N PRO A 75 14.80 -0.16 -17.00
CA PRO A 75 16.04 -0.82 -16.61
C PRO A 75 17.14 -0.45 -17.61
N VAL A 76 18.24 0.12 -17.12
CA VAL A 76 19.40 0.51 -17.92
C VAL A 76 20.67 -0.05 -17.31
N THR A 77 21.61 -0.45 -18.15
CA THR A 77 22.97 -0.80 -17.71
C THR A 77 23.86 0.41 -17.87
N ILE A 78 24.31 0.99 -16.76
CA ILE A 78 25.23 2.14 -16.73
C ILE A 78 26.46 1.79 -15.90
N ARG A 79 27.60 2.42 -16.20
CA ARG A 79 28.80 2.38 -15.36
C ARG A 79 28.83 3.62 -14.49
N LEU A 80 29.10 3.44 -13.21
CA LEU A 80 29.22 4.50 -12.20
C LEU A 80 30.53 4.30 -11.46
N ASP A 81 31.10 5.40 -10.97
CA ASP A 81 32.31 5.34 -10.15
C ASP A 81 32.06 4.56 -8.85
N SER A 82 33.07 3.82 -8.42
CA SER A 82 32.95 2.89 -7.29
C SER A 82 32.63 3.61 -5.98
N ASP A 83 33.26 4.75 -5.75
CA ASP A 83 33.06 5.60 -4.58
C ASP A 83 31.63 6.15 -4.50
N VAL A 84 31.04 6.55 -5.63
CA VAL A 84 29.65 6.99 -5.71
C VAL A 84 28.71 5.85 -5.32
N VAL A 85 28.94 4.65 -5.86
CA VAL A 85 28.10 3.47 -5.54
C VAL A 85 28.24 3.09 -4.06
N GLU A 86 29.46 3.08 -3.53
CA GLU A 86 29.74 2.79 -2.12
C GLU A 86 29.10 3.82 -1.20
N TRP A 87 29.19 5.11 -1.53
CA TRP A 87 28.56 6.17 -0.76
C TRP A 87 27.05 5.98 -0.67
N PHE A 88 26.36 5.71 -1.80
CA PHE A 88 24.93 5.45 -1.79
C PHE A 88 24.57 4.17 -1.02
N LYS A 89 25.36 3.10 -1.16
CA LYS A 89 25.18 1.84 -0.40
C LYS A 89 25.35 2.04 1.10
N SER A 90 26.29 2.89 1.52
CA SER A 90 26.54 3.19 2.93
C SER A 90 25.32 3.79 3.65
N GLN A 91 24.41 4.42 2.90
CA GLN A 91 23.20 5.02 3.48
C GLN A 91 22.06 4.00 3.72
N GLY A 92 22.30 2.73 3.44
CA GLY A 92 21.43 1.61 3.77
C GLY A 92 20.58 1.10 2.61
N GLN A 93 19.55 0.34 2.97
CA GLN A 93 18.66 -0.29 2.00
C GLN A 93 18.01 0.76 1.08
N ARG A 94 17.73 0.36 -0.17
CA ARG A 94 17.15 1.21 -1.24
C ARG A 94 18.08 2.28 -1.81
N TYR A 95 19.40 2.06 -1.79
CA TYR A 95 20.38 2.98 -2.37
C TYR A 95 20.09 3.35 -3.84
N GLN A 96 19.62 2.40 -4.65
CA GLN A 96 19.24 2.65 -6.06
C GLN A 96 18.07 3.64 -6.18
N THR A 97 17.08 3.55 -5.30
CA THR A 97 15.95 4.49 -5.26
C THR A 97 16.43 5.90 -4.92
N ARG A 98 17.37 6.04 -3.98
CA ARG A 98 17.94 7.35 -3.62
C ARG A 98 18.75 7.94 -4.77
N MET A 99 19.58 7.12 -5.40
CA MET A 99 20.35 7.49 -6.58
C MET A 99 19.44 8.00 -7.70
N ASN A 100 18.36 7.27 -8.00
CA ASN A 100 17.37 7.71 -8.98
C ASN A 100 16.68 9.03 -8.60
N SER A 101 16.40 9.26 -7.31
CA SER A 101 15.83 10.53 -6.85
C SER A 101 16.78 11.71 -7.05
N VAL A 102 18.08 11.52 -6.87
CA VAL A 102 19.10 12.55 -7.14
C VAL A 102 19.15 12.87 -8.63
N LEU A 103 19.21 11.85 -9.48
CA LEU A 103 19.19 12.03 -10.95
C LEU A 103 17.93 12.75 -11.41
N ARG A 104 16.77 12.40 -10.85
CA ARG A 104 15.50 13.07 -11.15
C ARG A 104 15.51 14.54 -10.75
N ARG A 105 15.99 14.88 -9.54
CA ARG A 105 16.07 16.28 -9.09
C ARG A 105 17.00 17.10 -9.98
N TYR A 106 18.14 16.55 -10.36
CA TYR A 106 19.06 17.21 -11.28
C TYR A 106 18.39 17.46 -12.63
N MET A 107 17.73 16.46 -13.21
CA MET A 107 16.98 16.58 -14.47
C MET A 107 15.87 17.65 -14.37
N GLU A 108 15.07 17.65 -13.31
CA GLU A 108 13.99 18.62 -13.11
C GLU A 108 14.49 20.06 -12.93
N ALA A 109 15.62 20.23 -12.24
CA ALA A 109 16.23 21.54 -12.05
C ALA A 109 16.75 22.13 -13.38
N ASN A 110 17.42 21.31 -14.20
CA ASN A 110 17.94 21.75 -15.49
C ASN A 110 16.85 21.93 -16.55
N ARG A 111 15.72 21.20 -16.46
CA ARG A 111 14.59 21.36 -17.38
C ARG A 111 13.79 22.65 -17.16
N LYS A 112 13.84 23.26 -15.97
CA LYS A 112 13.16 24.54 -15.68
C LYS A 112 13.99 25.76 -16.09
N ALA A 113 15.27 25.58 -16.39
CA ALA A 113 16.21 26.65 -16.70
C ALA A 113 16.41 26.89 -18.21
N GLY A 114 15.66 26.19 -19.07
CA GLY A 114 15.58 26.41 -20.51
C GLY A 114 14.13 26.48 -20.95
#